data_AF-A0A3D2S5L8-F1
#
_entry.id   AF-A0A3D2S5L8-F1
#
_cell.length_a   1.000
_cell.length_b   1.000
_cell.length_c   1.000
_cell.angle_alpha   90.00
_cell.angle_beta   90.00
_cell.angle_gamma   90.00
#
_symmetry.space_group_name_H-M   'P 1'
#
loop_
_entity.id
_entity.type
_entity.pdbx_description
1 polymer ?
#
loop_
_entity_poly.entity_id
_entity_poly.type
_entity_poly.pdbx_seq_one_letter_code
_entity_poly.pdbx_strand_id
1 'polypeptide(L)'
;MLEDRVLVLMVDETVAGASGCSIDKSVHFMQDLEAKFGIQLFDRMLLSFKNTDGNVETIPAAAISEKIEAGALQPHTPVINMLAASKAEIDTRFFIPFKDSWAGAMFL
;
A
#
# COMPACT_ATOMS: atom_id res chain seq x y z
N MET A 1 2.57 12.36 -2.96
CA MET A 1 2.97 10.94 -2.88
C MET A 1 3.66 10.69 -1.56
N LEU A 2 3.47 9.52 -0.96
CA LEU A 2 4.21 9.08 0.23
C LEU A 2 5.27 8.05 -0.21
N GLU A 3 6.49 8.19 0.30
CA GLU A 3 7.66 7.34 -0.05
C GLU A 3 7.88 7.15 -1.57
N ASP A 4 7.47 8.13 -2.38
CA ASP A 4 7.49 8.09 -3.85
C ASP A 4 6.77 6.88 -4.49
N ARG A 5 5.89 6.22 -3.73
CA ARG A 5 5.25 4.95 -4.13
C ARG A 5 3.76 4.90 -3.88
N VAL A 6 3.24 5.72 -2.95
CA VAL A 6 1.83 5.68 -2.56
C VAL A 6 1.11 6.94 -3.00
N LEU A 7 0.04 6.75 -3.77
CA LEU A 7 -0.93 7.78 -4.12
C LEU A 7 -2.14 7.65 -3.20
N VAL A 8 -2.43 8.70 -2.43
CA VAL A 8 -3.57 8.76 -1.52
C VAL A 8 -4.59 9.74 -2.08
N LEU A 9 -5.83 9.27 -2.25
CA LEU A 9 -6.97 10.10 -2.57
C LEU A 9 -7.96 10.03 -1.40
N MET A 10 -8.31 11.19 -0.83
CA MET A 10 -9.22 11.31 0.29
C MET A 10 -10.30 12.34 0.00
N VAL A 11 -11.50 12.11 0.54
CA VAL A 11 -12.61 13.06 0.54
C VAL A 11 -12.81 13.58 1.96
N ASP A 12 -13.15 14.85 2.08
CA ASP A 12 -13.59 15.42 3.36
C ASP A 12 -15.11 15.32 3.46
N GLU A 13 -15.58 14.29 4.17
CA GLU A 13 -17.00 14.03 4.35
C GLU A 13 -17.71 15.09 5.21
N THR A 14 -16.97 15.95 5.93
CA THR A 14 -17.56 17.07 6.68
C THR A 14 -18.06 18.19 5.76
N VAL A 15 -17.52 18.26 4.54
CA VAL A 15 -17.89 19.25 3.50
C VAL A 15 -18.87 18.65 2.51
N ALA A 16 -18.63 17.42 2.05
CA ALA A 16 -19.55 16.67 1.19
C ALA A 16 -19.26 15.17 1.26
N GLY A 17 -20.29 14.35 1.47
CA GLY A 17 -20.16 12.89 1.38
C GLY A 17 -19.78 12.44 -0.04
N ALA A 18 -19.02 11.35 -0.15
CA ALA A 18 -18.73 10.78 -1.47
C ALA A 18 -20.02 10.28 -2.12
N SER A 19 -20.36 10.86 -3.28
CA SER A 19 -21.41 10.32 -4.16
C SER A 19 -20.87 9.12 -4.96
N GLY A 20 -21.73 8.18 -5.36
CA GLY A 20 -21.32 7.10 -6.28
C GLY A 20 -20.62 7.64 -7.53
N CYS A 21 -21.16 8.71 -8.13
CA CYS A 21 -20.57 9.35 -9.31
C CYS A 21 -19.18 9.96 -9.07
N SER A 22 -18.92 10.50 -7.87
CA SER A 22 -17.59 11.04 -7.54
C SER A 22 -16.56 9.93 -7.29
N ILE A 23 -16.99 8.76 -6.80
CA ILE A 23 -16.13 7.58 -6.66
C ILE A 23 -15.81 7.00 -8.04
N ASP A 24 -16.80 6.89 -8.93
CA ASP A 24 -16.56 6.35 -10.28
C ASP A 24 -15.54 7.19 -11.06
N LYS A 25 -15.64 8.52 -10.94
CA LYS A 25 -14.68 9.47 -11.54
C LYS A 25 -13.28 9.34 -10.96
N SER A 26 -13.15 9.09 -9.64
CA SER A 26 -11.83 8.90 -9.04
C SER A 26 -11.19 7.59 -9.47
N VAL A 27 -11.97 6.51 -9.58
CA VAL A 27 -11.48 5.23 -10.11
C VAL A 27 -10.99 5.40 -11.55
N HIS A 28 -11.77 6.06 -12.42
CA HIS A 28 -11.35 6.34 -13.80
C HIS A 28 -10.06 7.17 -13.86
N PHE A 29 -9.94 8.20 -13.03
CA PHE A 29 -8.73 9.01 -12.95
C PHE A 29 -7.49 8.17 -12.60
N MET A 30 -7.62 7.23 -11.66
CA MET A 30 -6.52 6.33 -11.29
C MET A 30 -6.17 5.36 -12.42
N GLN A 31 -7.15 4.83 -13.16
CA GLN A 31 -6.93 3.99 -14.34
C GLN A 31 -6.21 4.73 -15.46
N ASP A 32 -6.57 6.00 -15.70
CA ASP A 32 -5.89 6.85 -16.68
C ASP A 32 -4.42 7.08 -16.30
N LEU A 33 -4.12 7.22 -15.00
CA LEU A 33 -2.75 7.32 -14.50
C LEU A 33 -1.96 6.02 -14.71
N GLU A 34 -2.54 4.85 -14.41
CA GLU A 34 -1.92 3.56 -14.69
C GLU A 34 -1.54 3.44 -16.17
N ALA A 35 -2.47 3.74 -17.08
CA ALA A 35 -2.24 3.66 -18.52
C ALA A 35 -1.19 4.65 -19.01
N LYS A 36 -1.24 5.90 -18.51
CA LYS A 36 -0.32 6.97 -18.91
C LYS A 36 1.12 6.70 -18.51
N PHE A 37 1.34 6.13 -17.32
CA PHE A 37 2.67 5.93 -16.75
C PHE A 37 3.17 4.48 -16.82
N GLY A 38 2.31 3.53 -17.24
CA GLY A 38 2.66 2.10 -17.27
C GLY A 38 2.90 1.53 -15.88
N ILE A 39 2.13 1.98 -14.88
CA ILE A 39 2.26 1.59 -13.47
C ILE A 39 1.04 0.78 -13.01
N GLN A 40 1.16 0.12 -11.87
CA GLN A 40 0.06 -0.61 -11.21
C GLN A 40 -0.29 0.07 -9.89
N LEU A 41 -1.50 0.61 -9.79
CA LEU A 41 -2.07 1.28 -8.62
C LEU A 41 -3.14 0.43 -7.93
N PHE A 42 -3.78 -0.50 -8.66
CA PHE A 42 -4.86 -1.35 -8.12
C PHE A 42 -4.42 -2.77 -7.75
N ASP A 43 -3.15 -3.13 -7.95
CA ASP A 43 -2.64 -4.43 -7.54
C ASP A 43 -2.47 -4.50 -6.01
N ARG A 44 -3.44 -5.14 -5.36
CA ARG A 44 -3.48 -5.34 -3.91
C ARG A 44 -2.54 -6.44 -3.42
N MET A 45 -1.95 -7.22 -4.33
CA MET A 45 -1.02 -8.30 -4.02
C MET A 45 0.44 -7.81 -4.02
N LEU A 46 0.67 -6.49 -4.06
CA LEU A 46 1.98 -5.90 -3.86
C LEU A 46 2.25 -5.65 -2.37
N LEU A 47 3.42 -6.07 -1.91
CA LEU A 47 3.93 -5.74 -0.58
C LEU A 47 5.08 -4.77 -0.71
N SER A 48 4.99 -3.61 -0.04
CA SER A 48 6.08 -2.65 0.06
C SER A 48 6.69 -2.68 1.45
N PHE A 49 8.00 -2.89 1.56
CA PHE A 49 8.70 -3.04 2.85
C PHE A 49 10.03 -2.29 2.86
N LYS A 50 10.51 -1.92 4.05
CA LYS A 50 11.85 -1.36 4.25
C LYS A 50 12.87 -2.49 4.20
N ASN A 51 13.76 -2.45 3.23
CA ASN A 51 14.88 -3.39 3.13
C ASN A 51 15.97 -3.06 4.16
N THR A 52 17.04 -3.86 4.19
CA THR A 52 18.18 -3.69 5.12
C THR A 52 18.88 -2.35 4.99
N ASP A 53 18.82 -1.71 3.81
CA ASP A 53 19.43 -0.41 3.55
C ASP A 53 18.51 0.76 3.93
N GLY A 54 17.30 0.46 4.44
CA GLY A 54 16.28 1.47 4.81
C GLY A 54 15.48 2.01 3.63
N ASN A 55 15.70 1.48 2.42
CA ASN A 55 14.95 1.85 1.22
C ASN A 55 13.65 1.04 1.14
N VAL A 56 12.61 1.62 0.54
CA VAL A 56 11.36 0.89 0.27
C VAL A 56 11.54 0.05 -1.00
N GLU A 57 11.37 -1.26 -0.85
CA GLU A 57 11.28 -2.24 -1.93
C GLU A 57 9.81 -2.70 -2.06
N THR A 58 9.34 -2.91 -3.30
CA THR A 58 7.99 -3.42 -3.58
C THR A 58 8.09 -4.73 -4.33
N ILE A 59 7.40 -5.75 -3.86
CA ILE A 59 7.42 -7.10 -4.44
C ILE A 59 6.00 -7.64 -4.64
N PRO A 60 5.78 -8.53 -5.62
CA PRO A 60 4.53 -9.28 -5.73
C PRO A 60 4.43 -10.34 -4.63
N ALA A 61 3.20 -10.72 -4.27
CA ALA A 61 2.93 -11.72 -3.24
C ALA A 61 3.65 -13.06 -3.48
N ALA A 62 3.82 -13.44 -4.74
CA ALA A 62 4.53 -14.66 -5.14
C ALA A 62 6.00 -14.68 -4.68
N ALA A 63 6.63 -13.54 -4.43
CA ALA A 63 8.02 -13.43 -3.98
C ALA A 63 8.16 -13.32 -2.45
N ILE A 64 7.04 -13.27 -1.69
CA ILE A 64 7.10 -13.05 -0.24
C ILE A 64 7.78 -14.22 0.47
N SER A 65 7.41 -15.46 0.16
CA SER A 65 8.04 -16.65 0.76
C SER A 65 9.55 -16.69 0.54
N GLU A 66 9.99 -16.40 -0.68
CA GLU A 66 11.43 -16.32 -1.02
C GLU A 66 12.14 -15.25 -0.17
N LYS A 67 11.56 -14.07 0.01
CA LYS A 67 12.16 -13.00 0.84
C LYS A 67 12.20 -13.36 2.33
N ILE A 68 11.23 -14.14 2.82
CA ILE A 68 11.25 -14.65 4.20
C ILE A 68 12.40 -15.64 4.37
N GLU A 69 12.52 -16.61 3.46
CA GLU A 69 13.59 -17.62 3.48
C GLU A 69 14.98 -17.00 3.36
N ALA A 70 15.12 -15.96 2.53
CA ALA A 70 16.35 -15.19 2.36
C ALA A 70 16.68 -14.27 3.56
N GLY A 71 15.80 -14.18 4.56
CA GLY A 71 15.98 -13.33 5.74
C GLY A 71 15.69 -11.84 5.52
N ALA A 72 15.34 -11.43 4.30
CA ALA A 72 15.08 -10.04 3.95
C ALA A 72 13.75 -9.52 4.53
N LEU A 73 12.79 -10.42 4.76
CA LEU A 73 11.51 -10.12 5.39
C LEU A 73 11.36 -10.94 6.68
N GLN A 74 11.19 -10.23 7.80
CA GLN A 74 11.05 -10.80 9.14
C GLN A 74 9.78 -10.27 9.79
N PRO A 75 9.23 -10.91 10.84
CA PRO A 75 8.00 -10.47 11.49
C PRO A 75 7.97 -8.99 11.91
N HIS A 76 9.13 -8.41 12.22
CA HIS A 76 9.28 -7.02 12.65
C HIS A 76 9.66 -6.05 11.52
N THR A 77 9.90 -6.54 10.30
CA THR A 77 10.27 -5.70 9.16
C THR A 77 9.15 -4.68 8.88
N PRO A 78 9.44 -3.37 8.79
CA PRO A 78 8.43 -2.37 8.49
C PRO A 78 7.87 -2.53 7.08
N VAL A 79 6.55 -2.63 6.97
CA VAL A 79 5.81 -2.70 5.70
C VAL A 79 4.79 -1.57 5.61
N ILE A 80 4.50 -1.09 4.40
CA ILE A 80 3.49 -0.07 4.17
C ILE A 80 2.10 -0.68 4.36
N ASN A 81 1.28 -0.06 5.20
CA ASN A 81 -0.11 -0.41 5.40
C ASN A 81 -1.01 0.17 4.29
N MET A 82 -1.13 -0.55 3.19
CA MET A 82 -2.02 -0.16 2.07
C MET A 82 -3.52 -0.28 2.39
N LEU A 83 -3.88 -0.80 3.56
CA LEU A 83 -5.26 -0.97 4.01
C LEU A 83 -5.72 0.13 4.98
N ALA A 84 -4.89 1.16 5.22
CA ALA A 84 -5.24 2.27 6.07
C ALA A 84 -6.51 2.97 5.54
N ALA A 85 -7.58 2.99 6.36
CA ALA A 85 -8.90 3.46 5.94
C ALA A 85 -9.18 4.93 6.31
N SER A 86 -8.28 5.56 7.08
CA SER A 86 -8.47 6.93 7.57
C SER A 86 -7.17 7.71 7.55
N LYS A 87 -7.28 9.05 7.53
CA LYS A 87 -6.11 9.93 7.66
C LYS A 87 -5.33 9.63 8.95
N ALA A 88 -6.02 9.38 10.06
CA ALA A 88 -5.40 9.07 11.34
C ALA A 88 -4.56 7.77 11.26
N GLU A 89 -5.05 6.74 10.58
CA GLU A 89 -4.28 5.51 10.34
C GLU A 89 -3.10 5.74 9.41
N ILE A 90 -3.24 6.56 8.37
CA ILE A 90 -2.09 6.94 7.54
C ILE A 90 -1.06 7.66 8.40
N ASP A 91 -1.45 8.63 9.23
CA ASP A 91 -0.49 9.41 10.02
C ASP A 91 0.26 8.57 11.08
N THR A 92 -0.40 7.54 11.65
CA THR A 92 0.12 6.80 12.81
C THR A 92 0.56 5.37 12.51
N ARG A 93 0.06 4.79 11.42
CA ARG A 93 0.23 3.38 11.03
C ARG A 93 0.59 3.22 9.56
N PHE A 94 1.23 4.23 8.95
CA PHE A 94 1.70 4.11 7.58
C PHE A 94 2.67 2.94 7.40
N PHE A 95 3.62 2.81 8.34
CA PHE A 95 4.45 1.63 8.47
C PHE A 95 3.99 0.81 9.66
N ILE A 96 3.80 -0.49 9.44
CA ILE A 96 3.48 -1.47 10.46
C ILE A 96 4.48 -2.64 10.39
N PRO A 97 4.70 -3.38 11.48
CA PRO A 97 5.45 -4.64 11.41
C PRO A 97 4.82 -5.60 10.41
N PHE A 98 5.63 -6.34 9.66
CA PHE A 98 5.17 -7.32 8.67
C PHE A 98 4.13 -8.28 9.24
N LYS A 99 4.34 -8.77 10.47
CA LYS A 99 3.39 -9.67 11.15
C LYS A 99 1.98 -9.09 11.37
N ASP A 100 1.86 -7.76 11.41
CA ASP A 100 0.60 -7.06 11.64
C ASP A 100 -0.10 -6.68 10.31
N SER A 101 0.50 -7.05 9.18
CA SER A 101 -0.02 -6.79 7.83
C SER A 101 -0.89 -7.93 7.31
N TRP A 102 -1.62 -7.67 6.21
CA TRP A 102 -2.38 -8.72 5.50
C TRP A 102 -1.49 -9.89 5.07
N ALA A 103 -0.25 -9.60 4.66
CA ALA A 103 0.70 -10.60 4.23
C ALA A 103 1.26 -11.38 5.41
N GLY A 104 1.43 -10.73 6.57
CA GLY A 104 1.77 -11.43 7.82
C GLY A 104 0.74 -12.49 8.17
N ALA A 105 -0.55 -12.17 8.06
CA ALA A 105 -1.64 -13.13 8.34
C ALA A 105 -1.71 -14.31 7.36
N MET A 106 -1.05 -14.23 6.20
CA MET A 106 -1.08 -15.26 5.15
C MET A 106 0.22 -16.06 5.04
N PHE A 107 1.36 -15.46 5.37
CA PHE A 107 2.70 -16.03 5.12
C PHE A 107 3.50 -16.35 6.40
N LEU A 108 3.06 -15.92 7.59
CA LEU A 108 3.64 -16.28 8.89
C LEU A 108 2.73 -17.24 9.64
#